data_AF-A0A0D2CKG0-F1
#
_entry.id   AF-A0A0D2CKG0-F1
#
_cell.length_a   1.000
_cell.length_b   1.000
_cell.length_c   1.000
_cell.angle_alpha   90.00
_cell.angle_beta   90.00
_cell.angle_gamma   90.00
#
_symmetry.space_group_name_H-M   'P 1'
#
loop_
_entity.id
_entity.type
_entity.pdbx_description
1 polymer ?
#
loop_
_entity_poly.entity_id
_entity_poly.type
_entity_poly.pdbx_seq_one_letter_code
_entity_poly.pdbx_strand_id
1 'polypeptide(L)'
;MHLKVFAPILTGVAFVCFPVVSLSAGIGLQPELSLSLLQAHQIPRHPIQLRTPPTFNEESSKPWDPLPPNWFLGNWFITYSNQELYHIFRNFIWTLTRPCADDACYSLEAAHLADLASFQLVNDTQKPNATYFGYSLDTAIADGGDGAYHSVPTGSLAPQNNTYEVISWGYDSEGVGFVVVYETPAASETAASLDIFSRAPSGPTNDTLDAIQTGIQKLGNKKLIDLLKDVTRTPQDGGRKNDPWPSCNATCRTNDYHLYLRRSGQQTEKLVGALFQLLASPDANETIQFIIRTNIRVLRELQGVCHDQCKAVKTRALNVIHMDGKYNGEKNKARVQKFVEEFCGAAEEQKSWVHILGFEIGVSEIALKRLGIANEAAALVEKQKAQNISEEEIENLEALFIEFQSWRGVLIRWVLQLNKMTGNCDFLRRHRNELWDIVDRDLEG
;
A
#
# COMPACT_ATOMS: atom_id res chain seq x y z
N MET A 1 54.41 -33.50 44.21
CA MET A 1 55.59 -33.51 43.33
C MET A 1 55.29 -34.50 42.20
N HIS A 2 55.27 -34.00 40.97
CA HIS A 2 55.26 -34.68 39.65
C HIS A 2 54.51 -36.00 39.41
N LEU A 3 53.65 -35.99 38.38
CA LEU A 3 53.56 -36.98 37.26
C LEU A 3 52.45 -36.46 36.31
N LYS A 4 52.72 -35.73 35.22
CA LYS A 4 53.21 -36.14 33.90
C LYS A 4 52.55 -37.41 33.29
N VAL A 5 51.71 -37.10 32.29
CA VAL A 5 51.56 -37.71 30.96
C VAL A 5 50.71 -38.98 30.85
N PHE A 6 49.52 -38.81 30.25
CA PHE A 6 48.87 -39.79 29.39
C PHE A 6 48.13 -39.08 28.26
N ALA A 7 48.44 -39.47 27.03
CA ALA A 7 47.63 -39.35 25.80
C ALA A 7 48.27 -40.29 24.76
N PRO A 8 47.61 -40.73 23.66
CA PRO A 8 46.20 -40.57 23.25
C PRO A 8 45.57 -41.85 22.64
N ILE A 9 44.32 -41.75 22.16
CA ILE A 9 43.73 -42.25 20.87
C ILE A 9 42.20 -42.31 21.08
N LEU A 10 41.43 -41.29 20.69
CA LEU A 10 40.75 -41.10 19.40
C LEU A 10 39.84 -42.25 18.96
N THR A 11 38.52 -42.03 19.00
CA THR A 11 37.63 -42.05 17.82
C THR A 11 36.22 -41.56 18.18
N GLY A 12 35.73 -40.57 17.42
CA GLY A 12 34.33 -40.55 16.97
C GLY A 12 33.33 -39.72 17.76
N VAL A 13 33.31 -38.39 17.56
CA VAL A 13 32.05 -37.63 17.56
C VAL A 13 32.08 -36.66 16.39
N ALA A 14 31.14 -36.84 15.46
CA ALA A 14 30.88 -35.94 14.37
C ALA A 14 30.46 -34.57 14.94
N PHE A 15 31.27 -33.55 14.65
CA PHE A 15 30.85 -32.16 14.76
C PHE A 15 29.79 -31.90 13.70
N VAL A 16 28.51 -31.98 14.07
CA VAL A 16 27.46 -31.31 13.30
C VAL A 16 27.45 -29.87 13.79
N CYS A 17 28.19 -29.02 13.08
CA CYS A 17 28.05 -27.58 13.19
C CYS A 17 26.65 -27.20 12.69
N PHE A 18 25.70 -27.03 13.59
CA PHE A 18 24.44 -26.37 13.26
C PHE A 18 24.64 -24.86 13.38
N PRO A 19 24.17 -24.05 12.41
CA PRO A 19 24.16 -22.61 12.58
C PRO A 19 23.24 -22.30 13.75
N VAL A 20 23.80 -21.64 14.76
CA VAL A 20 23.03 -20.85 15.71
C VAL A 20 22.12 -19.97 14.87
N VAL A 21 20.80 -20.11 15.00
CA VAL A 21 19.84 -19.14 14.47
C VAL A 21 20.23 -17.82 15.10
N SER A 22 20.94 -17.00 14.32
CA SER A 22 21.40 -15.69 14.75
C SER A 22 20.15 -14.84 14.91
N LEU A 23 19.60 -14.82 16.12
CA LEU A 23 18.70 -13.79 16.61
C LEU A 23 19.48 -12.47 16.58
N SER A 24 19.51 -11.83 15.41
CA SER A 24 19.88 -10.43 15.31
C SER A 24 18.93 -9.64 16.22
N ALA A 25 19.52 -8.95 17.19
CA ALA A 25 18.82 -8.27 18.26
C ALA A 25 17.66 -7.40 17.73
N GLY A 26 16.44 -7.76 18.12
CA GLY A 26 15.24 -6.93 18.05
C GLY A 26 14.18 -7.27 17.00
N ILE A 27 14.18 -8.50 16.47
CA ILE A 27 13.01 -9.09 15.78
C ILE A 27 11.84 -9.39 16.76
N GLY A 28 11.98 -9.07 18.05
CA GLY A 28 11.10 -9.52 19.12
C GLY A 28 11.40 -10.96 19.53
N LEU A 29 11.08 -11.34 20.77
CA LEU A 29 11.16 -12.74 21.20
C LEU A 29 10.13 -13.54 20.40
N GLN A 30 10.61 -14.42 19.51
CA GLN A 30 9.76 -15.41 18.85
C GLN A 30 9.27 -16.43 19.90
N PRO A 31 8.05 -16.95 19.76
CA PRO A 31 7.62 -18.07 20.60
C PRO A 31 8.59 -19.24 20.42
N GLU A 32 8.84 -20.00 21.49
CA GLU A 32 9.55 -21.27 21.37
C GLU A 32 8.68 -22.25 20.57
N LEU A 33 8.99 -22.38 19.28
CA LEU A 33 8.34 -23.35 18.42
C LEU A 33 9.02 -24.71 18.54
N SER A 34 8.23 -25.78 18.43
CA SER A 34 8.79 -27.13 18.37
C SER A 34 9.73 -27.27 17.17
N LEU A 35 10.88 -27.92 17.38
CA LEU A 35 11.85 -28.18 16.32
C LEU A 35 11.23 -28.92 15.12
N SER A 36 10.26 -29.79 15.37
CA SER A 36 9.50 -30.50 14.32
C SER A 36 8.70 -29.56 13.42
N LEU A 37 8.07 -28.54 14.00
CA LEU A 37 7.29 -27.56 13.24
C LEU A 37 8.20 -26.64 12.42
N LEU A 38 9.29 -26.17 13.02
CA LEU A 38 10.32 -25.38 12.32
C LEU A 38 10.89 -26.14 11.12
N GLN A 39 11.20 -27.42 11.30
CA GLN A 39 11.72 -28.27 10.24
C GLN A 39 10.69 -28.50 9.13
N ALA A 40 9.44 -28.81 9.48
CA ALA A 40 8.38 -29.06 8.50
C ALA A 40 8.11 -27.88 7.56
N HIS A 41 8.30 -26.65 8.06
CA HIS A 41 8.07 -25.41 7.30
C HIS A 41 9.36 -24.76 6.76
N GLN A 42 10.48 -25.50 6.71
CA GLN A 42 11.73 -25.03 6.11
C GLN A 42 11.75 -25.28 4.59
N ILE A 43 11.87 -24.21 3.81
CA ILE A 43 11.85 -24.21 2.34
C ILE A 43 13.28 -24.02 1.82
N PRO A 44 13.69 -24.69 0.71
CA PRO A 44 12.96 -25.64 -0.11
C PRO A 44 13.10 -27.09 0.37
N ARG A 45 13.64 -27.32 1.58
CA ARG A 45 13.82 -28.66 2.13
C ARG A 45 12.52 -29.46 2.17
N HIS A 46 11.42 -28.77 2.45
CA HIS A 46 10.06 -29.28 2.40
C HIS A 46 9.22 -28.54 1.35
N PRO A 47 8.14 -29.15 0.82
CA PRO A 47 7.23 -28.47 -0.08
C PRO A 47 6.61 -27.25 0.59
N ILE A 48 6.57 -26.12 -0.12
CA ILE A 48 5.87 -24.92 0.36
C ILE A 48 4.36 -25.19 0.47
N GLN A 49 3.76 -24.73 1.57
CA GLN A 49 2.33 -24.74 1.76
C GLN A 49 1.75 -23.39 1.34
N LEU A 50 0.72 -23.46 0.49
CA LEU A 50 0.02 -22.30 -0.04
C LEU A 50 -1.47 -22.60 -0.06
N ARG A 51 -2.28 -21.58 0.23
CA ARG A 51 -3.73 -21.59 0.07
C ARG A 51 -4.19 -20.41 -0.81
N THR A 52 -5.40 -20.49 -1.35
CA THR A 52 -6.05 -19.30 -1.90
C THR A 52 -6.54 -18.40 -0.75
N PRO A 53 -6.65 -17.07 -0.96
CA PRO A 53 -7.26 -16.17 0.01
C PRO A 53 -8.64 -16.72 0.45
N PRO A 54 -8.90 -16.84 1.76
CA PRO A 54 -10.19 -17.23 2.30
C PRO A 54 -11.38 -16.46 1.70
N THR A 55 -11.21 -15.16 1.42
CA THR A 55 -12.23 -14.31 0.76
C THR A 55 -12.64 -14.78 -0.63
N PHE A 56 -11.85 -15.62 -1.30
CA PHE A 56 -12.21 -16.16 -2.61
C PHE A 56 -13.31 -17.24 -2.52
N ASN A 57 -13.63 -17.74 -1.32
CA ASN A 57 -14.67 -18.76 -1.08
C ASN A 57 -14.51 -20.01 -1.96
N GLU A 58 -13.26 -20.41 -2.26
CA GLU A 58 -12.95 -21.62 -3.00
C GLU A 58 -12.83 -22.83 -2.04
N GLU A 59 -13.25 -24.03 -2.46
CA GLU A 59 -13.09 -25.24 -1.64
C GLU A 59 -11.60 -25.51 -1.35
N SER A 60 -11.21 -25.50 -0.07
CA SER A 60 -9.82 -25.76 0.32
C SER A 60 -9.41 -27.18 -0.07
N SER A 61 -8.56 -27.30 -1.08
CA SER A 61 -8.18 -28.60 -1.65
C SER A 61 -7.14 -29.38 -0.83
N LYS A 62 -6.59 -28.80 0.26
CA LYS A 62 -5.58 -29.45 1.14
C LYS A 62 -5.70 -28.98 2.59
N PRO A 63 -5.23 -29.78 3.57
CA PRO A 63 -5.06 -29.29 4.94
C PRO A 63 -4.06 -28.13 4.97
N TRP A 64 -4.50 -27.02 5.57
CA TRP A 64 -3.72 -25.82 5.86
C TRP A 64 -3.18 -25.93 7.28
N ASP A 65 -1.89 -25.73 7.47
CA ASP A 65 -1.31 -25.66 8.80
C ASP A 65 -1.40 -24.20 9.28
N PRO A 66 -2.10 -23.97 10.40
CA PRO A 66 -2.33 -22.62 10.89
C PRO A 66 -1.02 -21.98 11.37
N LEU A 67 -1.01 -20.64 11.35
CA LEU A 67 0.09 -19.87 11.92
C LEU A 67 0.29 -20.25 13.40
N PRO A 68 1.51 -20.55 13.85
CA PRO A 68 1.73 -20.87 15.25
C PRO A 68 1.40 -19.65 16.13
N PRO A 69 0.84 -19.86 17.34
CA PRO A 69 0.51 -18.75 18.23
C PRO A 69 1.69 -17.80 18.43
N ASN A 70 1.47 -16.50 18.26
CA ASN A 70 2.46 -15.41 18.36
C ASN A 70 3.57 -15.39 17.30
N TRP A 71 3.69 -16.37 16.41
CA TRP A 71 4.77 -16.38 15.41
C TRP A 71 4.69 -15.17 14.46
N PHE A 72 3.48 -14.70 14.22
CA PHE A 72 3.23 -13.55 13.35
C PHE A 72 3.61 -12.20 13.99
N LEU A 73 3.81 -12.15 15.32
CA LEU A 73 4.16 -10.92 16.03
C LEU A 73 5.62 -10.49 15.76
N GLY A 74 5.90 -9.21 15.92
CA GLY A 74 7.22 -8.61 15.77
C GLY A 74 7.39 -7.87 14.44
N ASN A 75 8.65 -7.63 14.07
CA ASN A 75 9.01 -6.82 12.91
C ASN A 75 9.13 -7.67 11.64
N TRP A 76 8.55 -7.17 10.54
CA TRP A 76 8.58 -7.75 9.21
C TRP A 76 9.00 -6.70 8.20
N PHE A 77 9.99 -7.00 7.37
CA PHE A 77 10.32 -6.15 6.23
C PHE A 77 9.38 -6.50 5.08
N ILE A 78 8.70 -5.51 4.53
CA ILE A 78 7.96 -5.70 3.27
C ILE A 78 8.99 -5.65 2.16
N THR A 79 9.25 -6.80 1.53
CA THR A 79 10.41 -6.98 0.63
C THR A 79 10.05 -7.15 -0.84
N TYR A 80 8.86 -7.66 -1.13
CA TYR A 80 8.31 -7.69 -2.49
C TYR A 80 6.83 -7.36 -2.45
N SER A 81 6.35 -6.66 -3.47
CA SER A 81 4.95 -6.22 -3.56
C SER A 81 4.61 -5.80 -4.99
N ASN A 82 3.35 -5.95 -5.39
CA ASN A 82 2.79 -5.26 -6.57
C ASN A 82 2.04 -3.96 -6.21
N GLN A 83 1.99 -3.59 -4.93
CA GLN A 83 1.37 -2.37 -4.43
C GLN A 83 2.24 -1.17 -4.83
N GLU A 84 1.73 -0.30 -5.71
CA GLU A 84 2.50 0.86 -6.19
C GLU A 84 2.96 1.78 -5.05
N LEU A 85 2.17 1.88 -3.97
CA LEU A 85 2.52 2.67 -2.78
C LEU A 85 3.74 2.13 -2.06
N TYR A 86 3.92 0.82 -1.99
CA TYR A 86 5.06 0.24 -1.27
C TYR A 86 6.38 0.50 -2.02
N HIS A 87 6.32 0.85 -3.32
CA HIS A 87 7.48 1.20 -4.14
C HIS A 87 7.95 2.64 -3.99
N ILE A 88 7.13 3.53 -3.44
CA ILE A 88 7.57 4.89 -3.05
C ILE A 88 8.11 4.94 -1.62
N PHE A 89 7.98 3.83 -0.89
CA PHE A 89 8.51 3.64 0.45
C PHE A 89 9.84 2.90 0.39
N ARG A 90 10.79 3.30 1.25
CA ARG A 90 12.03 2.58 1.48
C ARG A 90 12.17 2.17 2.94
N ASN A 91 12.87 1.06 3.17
CA ASN A 91 13.07 0.50 4.51
C ASN A 91 11.75 0.32 5.26
N PHE A 92 10.75 -0.22 4.56
CA PHE A 92 9.40 -0.40 5.06
C PHE A 92 9.35 -1.61 6.00
N ILE A 93 9.03 -1.34 7.26
CA ILE A 93 8.86 -2.31 8.35
C ILE A 93 7.40 -2.30 8.77
N TRP A 94 6.81 -3.49 8.83
CA TRP A 94 5.51 -3.77 9.40
C TRP A 94 5.67 -4.44 10.76
N THR A 95 5.09 -3.87 11.80
CA THR A 95 5.30 -4.32 13.18
C THR A 95 3.98 -4.73 13.81
N LEU A 96 3.87 -6.01 14.15
CA LEU A 96 2.68 -6.56 14.81
C LEU A 96 2.95 -6.77 16.29
N THR A 97 2.12 -6.17 17.15
CA THR A 97 2.18 -6.39 18.59
C THR A 97 0.82 -6.80 19.13
N ARG A 98 0.79 -7.30 20.37
CA ARG A 98 -0.48 -7.36 21.09
C ARG A 98 -0.96 -5.93 21.32
N PRO A 99 -2.25 -5.64 21.14
CA PRO A 99 -2.77 -4.35 21.53
C PRO A 99 -2.56 -4.18 23.04
N CYS A 100 -2.18 -2.98 23.46
CA CYS A 100 -2.03 -2.64 24.87
C CYS A 100 -2.67 -1.27 25.11
N ALA A 101 -3.52 -1.16 26.11
CA ALA A 101 -4.07 0.11 26.61
C ALA A 101 -3.44 0.36 27.99
N ASP A 102 -2.89 1.57 28.20
CA ASP A 102 -2.41 2.04 29.51
C ASP A 102 -1.56 1.01 30.28
N ASP A 103 -0.47 0.55 29.65
CA ASP A 103 0.47 -0.46 30.18
C ASP A 103 -0.12 -1.87 30.44
N ALA A 104 -1.40 -2.09 30.13
CA ALA A 104 -2.06 -3.40 30.15
C ALA A 104 -2.28 -3.94 28.73
N CYS A 105 -1.59 -5.03 28.40
CA CYS A 105 -1.76 -5.71 27.11
C CYS A 105 -2.95 -6.68 27.13
N TYR A 106 -3.75 -6.68 26.06
CA TYR A 106 -4.84 -7.63 25.91
C TYR A 106 -4.32 -9.07 25.91
N SER A 107 -5.18 -10.01 26.33
CA SER A 107 -4.86 -11.43 26.42
C SER A 107 -4.32 -12.00 25.11
N LEU A 108 -3.51 -13.05 25.22
CA LEU A 108 -2.97 -13.88 24.13
C LEU A 108 -4.01 -14.43 23.14
N GLU A 109 -5.25 -14.58 23.60
CA GLU A 109 -6.39 -15.06 22.81
C GLU A 109 -7.15 -13.93 22.11
N ALA A 110 -6.66 -12.69 22.20
CA ALA A 110 -7.32 -11.56 21.57
C ALA A 110 -7.37 -11.77 20.05
N ALA A 111 -8.57 -11.69 19.49
CA ALA A 111 -8.84 -11.59 18.06
C ALA A 111 -8.29 -10.29 17.46
N HIS A 112 -7.37 -9.58 18.13
CA HIS A 112 -6.92 -8.25 17.74
C HIS A 112 -5.39 -8.15 17.74
N LEU A 113 -4.85 -7.49 16.73
CA LEU A 113 -3.43 -7.12 16.66
C LEU A 113 -3.31 -5.60 16.60
N ALA A 114 -2.25 -5.07 17.18
CA ALA A 114 -1.82 -3.71 16.92
C ALA A 114 -0.79 -3.74 15.79
N ASP A 115 -1.09 -2.99 14.72
CA ASP A 115 -0.26 -2.87 13.53
C ASP A 115 0.39 -1.49 13.52
N LEU A 116 1.72 -1.48 13.38
CA LEU A 116 2.50 -0.29 13.10
C LEU A 116 3.30 -0.47 11.81
N ALA A 117 2.86 0.24 10.77
CA ALA A 117 3.61 0.49 9.55
C ALA A 117 4.65 1.59 9.81
N SER A 118 5.90 1.39 9.37
CA SER A 118 6.99 2.35 9.51
C SER A 118 7.89 2.38 8.28
N PHE A 119 8.06 3.55 7.65
CA PHE A 119 8.80 3.66 6.39
C PHE A 119 9.49 5.02 6.23
N GLN A 120 10.38 5.12 5.25
CA GLN A 120 10.93 6.37 4.73
C GLN A 120 10.47 6.56 3.28
N LEU A 121 10.50 7.76 2.75
CA LEU A 121 10.18 8.02 1.33
C LEU A 121 11.46 7.91 0.48
N VAL A 122 11.35 7.32 -0.71
CA VAL A 122 12.50 7.08 -1.61
C VAL A 122 13.14 8.38 -2.11
N ASN A 123 12.34 9.42 -2.36
CA ASN A 123 12.77 10.68 -2.99
C ASN A 123 12.47 11.92 -2.14
N ASP A 124 12.38 11.79 -0.82
CA ASP A 124 12.21 12.97 0.03
C ASP A 124 13.53 13.74 0.18
N THR A 125 13.67 14.80 -0.62
CA THR A 125 14.87 15.66 -0.62
C THR A 125 14.89 16.62 0.58
N GLN A 126 13.75 16.86 1.23
CA GLN A 126 13.65 17.79 2.36
C GLN A 126 13.92 17.08 3.69
N LYS A 127 13.45 15.83 3.82
CA LYS A 127 13.65 14.99 5.01
C LYS A 127 14.02 13.57 4.59
N PRO A 128 15.19 13.35 3.97
CA PRO A 128 15.59 12.03 3.47
C PRO A 128 15.55 10.96 4.57
N ASN A 129 15.82 11.33 5.82
CA ASN A 129 15.85 10.38 6.93
C ASN A 129 14.57 10.35 7.78
N ALA A 130 13.51 11.10 7.43
CA ALA A 130 12.28 11.07 8.21
C ALA A 130 11.59 9.71 8.13
N THR A 131 11.26 9.18 9.30
CA THR A 131 10.44 7.98 9.43
C THR A 131 8.98 8.39 9.62
N TYR A 132 8.13 7.80 8.79
CA TYR A 132 6.68 7.93 8.83
C TYR A 132 6.10 6.69 9.49
N PHE A 133 4.94 6.88 10.11
CA PHE A 133 4.25 5.81 10.83
C PHE A 133 2.77 5.82 10.46
N GLY A 134 2.18 4.63 10.37
CA GLY A 134 0.74 4.41 10.31
C GLY A 134 0.37 3.35 11.32
N TYR A 135 -0.65 3.62 12.13
CA TYR A 135 -1.11 2.71 13.17
C TYR A 135 -2.52 2.18 12.84
N SER A 136 -2.70 0.87 12.97
CA SER A 136 -3.98 0.21 12.77
C SER A 136 -4.30 -0.75 13.91
N LEU A 137 -5.59 -1.00 14.08
CA LEU A 137 -6.09 -2.10 14.90
C LEU A 137 -6.66 -3.16 13.97
N ASP A 138 -6.04 -4.33 14.01
CA ASP A 138 -6.45 -5.46 13.19
C ASP A 138 -7.39 -6.34 13.98
N THR A 139 -8.41 -6.89 13.31
CA THR A 139 -9.38 -7.80 13.90
C THR A 139 -9.46 -9.08 13.08
N ALA A 140 -9.23 -10.21 13.71
CA ALA A 140 -9.28 -11.53 13.09
C ALA A 140 -10.68 -11.83 12.53
N ILE A 141 -10.70 -12.43 11.35
CA ILE A 141 -11.94 -12.82 10.66
C ILE A 141 -12.33 -14.22 11.15
N ALA A 142 -13.48 -14.35 11.81
CA ALA A 142 -13.93 -15.58 12.47
C ALA A 142 -13.98 -16.80 11.52
N ASP A 143 -14.40 -16.61 10.27
CA ASP A 143 -14.47 -17.66 9.24
C ASP A 143 -13.25 -17.66 8.29
N GLY A 144 -12.27 -16.78 8.54
CA GLY A 144 -11.15 -16.56 7.63
C GLY A 144 -10.07 -17.63 7.70
N GLY A 145 -10.11 -18.54 8.67
CA GLY A 145 -9.08 -19.56 8.91
C GLY A 145 -7.74 -18.93 9.29
N ASP A 146 -7.24 -19.21 10.49
CA ASP A 146 -5.97 -18.75 11.08
C ASP A 146 -5.03 -17.98 10.13
N GLY A 147 -5.05 -16.64 10.22
CA GLY A 147 -4.23 -15.75 9.41
C GLY A 147 -4.96 -14.73 8.53
N ALA A 148 -6.23 -14.40 8.79
CA ALA A 148 -6.99 -13.38 8.04
C ALA A 148 -7.54 -12.30 8.97
N TYR A 149 -7.36 -11.02 8.61
CA TYR A 149 -7.65 -9.88 9.47
C TYR A 149 -8.25 -8.70 8.71
N HIS A 150 -9.22 -8.02 9.32
CA HIS A 150 -9.62 -6.66 8.95
C HIS A 150 -8.69 -5.67 9.63
N SER A 151 -7.94 -4.88 8.86
CA SER A 151 -7.14 -3.80 9.42
C SER A 151 -7.86 -2.47 9.30
N VAL A 152 -7.96 -1.78 10.43
CA VAL A 152 -8.63 -0.49 10.55
C VAL A 152 -7.64 0.52 11.10
N PRO A 153 -7.09 1.41 10.25
CA PRO A 153 -6.28 2.51 10.73
C PRO A 153 -7.06 3.41 11.69
N THR A 154 -6.38 4.01 12.65
CA THR A 154 -7.02 4.94 13.60
C THR A 154 -7.04 6.38 13.07
N GLY A 155 -7.89 7.22 13.68
CA GLY A 155 -7.95 8.67 13.44
C GLY A 155 -8.12 9.05 11.96
N SER A 156 -7.31 10.01 11.50
CA SER A 156 -7.40 10.55 10.13
C SER A 156 -7.17 9.52 9.01
N LEU A 157 -6.56 8.37 9.31
CA LEU A 157 -6.32 7.30 8.35
C LEU A 157 -7.46 6.27 8.29
N ALA A 158 -8.46 6.34 9.17
CA ALA A 158 -9.55 5.35 9.26
C ALA A 158 -10.26 4.99 7.94
N PRO A 159 -10.43 5.91 6.96
CA PRO A 159 -10.98 5.56 5.66
C PRO A 159 -10.12 4.58 4.82
N GLN A 160 -8.85 4.37 5.16
CA GLN A 160 -7.91 3.47 4.45
C GLN A 160 -7.94 2.04 5.00
N ASN A 161 -9.11 1.56 5.42
CA ASN A 161 -9.27 0.18 5.88
C ASN A 161 -9.12 -0.83 4.74
N ASN A 162 -8.72 -2.04 5.10
CA ASN A 162 -8.46 -3.15 4.18
C ASN A 162 -8.61 -4.49 4.92
N THR A 163 -8.46 -5.57 4.16
CA THR A 163 -8.37 -6.93 4.67
C THR A 163 -7.10 -7.55 4.15
N TYR A 164 -6.32 -8.16 5.04
CA TYR A 164 -5.14 -8.91 4.67
C TYR A 164 -5.27 -10.37 5.10
N GLU A 165 -4.75 -11.26 4.26
CA GLU A 165 -4.93 -12.70 4.38
C GLU A 165 -3.60 -13.41 4.10
N VAL A 166 -3.09 -14.12 5.10
CA VAL A 166 -1.88 -14.93 4.96
C VAL A 166 -2.18 -16.15 4.11
N ILE A 167 -1.50 -16.24 2.97
CA ILE A 167 -1.66 -17.34 2.01
C ILE A 167 -0.49 -18.32 2.02
N SER A 168 0.65 -17.95 2.61
CA SER A 168 1.79 -18.83 2.88
C SER A 168 2.64 -18.28 4.02
N TRP A 169 3.29 -19.17 4.76
CA TRP A 169 4.24 -18.81 5.81
C TRP A 169 5.28 -19.92 5.98
N GLY A 170 6.44 -19.58 6.51
CA GLY A 170 7.47 -20.57 6.82
C GLY A 170 8.83 -19.96 7.08
N TYR A 171 9.87 -20.77 6.91
CA TYR A 171 11.27 -20.40 7.02
C TYR A 171 11.97 -20.69 5.71
N ASP A 172 12.84 -19.78 5.28
CA ASP A 172 13.65 -19.99 4.09
C ASP A 172 14.83 -20.94 4.34
N SER A 173 15.70 -21.11 3.34
CA SER A 173 16.78 -22.09 3.42
C SER A 173 17.89 -21.70 4.42
N GLU A 174 17.94 -20.42 4.79
CA GLU A 174 18.81 -19.87 5.84
C GLU A 174 18.12 -19.83 7.21
N GLY A 175 16.85 -20.24 7.31
CA GLY A 175 16.09 -20.24 8.54
C GLY A 175 15.49 -18.90 8.91
N VAL A 176 15.39 -17.97 7.94
CA VAL A 176 14.72 -16.68 8.12
C VAL A 176 13.22 -16.84 7.86
N GLY A 177 12.40 -16.34 8.78
CA GLY A 177 10.94 -16.40 8.62
C GLY A 177 10.45 -15.53 7.46
N PHE A 178 9.48 -16.03 6.70
CA PHE A 178 8.78 -15.29 5.66
C PHE A 178 7.26 -15.49 5.75
N VAL A 179 6.50 -14.52 5.26
CA VAL A 179 5.05 -14.63 5.06
C VAL A 179 4.68 -14.08 3.68
N VAL A 180 3.64 -14.65 3.07
CA VAL A 180 3.03 -14.15 1.85
C VAL A 180 1.60 -13.76 2.18
N VAL A 181 1.27 -12.51 1.89
CA VAL A 181 0.01 -11.86 2.26
C VAL A 181 -0.72 -11.42 0.99
N TYR A 182 -2.00 -11.72 0.92
CA TYR A 182 -2.93 -11.11 -0.03
C TYR A 182 -3.68 -9.98 0.67
N GLU A 183 -3.72 -8.80 0.08
CA GLU A 183 -4.40 -7.63 0.63
C GLU A 183 -5.51 -7.16 -0.32
N THR A 184 -6.70 -6.90 0.20
CA THR A 184 -7.77 -6.24 -0.56
C THR A 184 -7.45 -4.75 -0.71
N PRO A 185 -7.80 -4.11 -1.84
CA PRO A 185 -7.52 -2.69 -2.01
C PRO A 185 -8.16 -1.85 -0.90
N ALA A 186 -7.37 -1.01 -0.25
CA ALA A 186 -7.90 0.04 0.61
C ALA A 186 -8.68 1.08 -0.22
N ALA A 187 -9.49 1.94 0.41
CA ALA A 187 -10.22 2.99 -0.30
C ALA A 187 -9.34 3.92 -1.15
N SER A 188 -8.04 4.00 -0.84
CA SER A 188 -7.04 4.78 -1.59
C SER A 188 -6.36 4.00 -2.73
N GLU A 189 -6.75 2.76 -2.99
CA GLU A 189 -6.08 1.84 -3.90
C GLU A 189 -7.03 1.29 -4.95
N THR A 190 -6.46 0.99 -6.12
CA THR A 190 -7.23 0.55 -7.29
C THR A 190 -7.25 -0.96 -7.47
N ALA A 191 -6.34 -1.69 -6.83
CA ALA A 191 -6.18 -3.14 -7.00
C ALA A 191 -5.71 -3.79 -5.70
N ALA A 192 -6.02 -5.08 -5.56
CA ALA A 192 -5.47 -5.94 -4.51
C ALA A 192 -3.95 -6.06 -4.64
N SER A 193 -3.28 -6.41 -3.56
CA SER A 193 -1.85 -6.71 -3.56
C SER A 193 -1.55 -8.14 -3.12
N LEU A 194 -0.38 -8.59 -3.57
CA LEU A 194 0.30 -9.78 -3.13
C LEU A 194 1.68 -9.34 -2.65
N ASP A 195 1.93 -9.55 -1.36
CA ASP A 195 3.09 -9.01 -0.70
C ASP A 195 3.88 -10.12 -0.01
N ILE A 196 5.21 -10.01 -0.08
CA ILE A 196 6.14 -10.97 0.52
C ILE A 196 6.94 -10.25 1.58
N PHE A 197 6.74 -10.67 2.82
CA PHE A 197 7.45 -10.13 3.97
C PHE A 197 8.50 -11.11 4.46
N SER A 198 9.59 -10.57 4.99
CA SER A 198 10.69 -11.36 5.56
C SER A 198 11.15 -10.76 6.88
N ARG A 199 11.67 -11.60 7.76
CA ARG A 199 12.38 -11.15 8.96
C ARG A 199 13.74 -10.53 8.64
N ALA A 200 14.26 -10.74 7.43
CA ALA A 200 15.48 -10.11 6.95
C ALA A 200 15.16 -9.00 5.92
N PRO A 201 15.87 -7.85 5.98
CA PRO A 201 15.69 -6.77 5.00
C PRO A 201 16.12 -7.18 3.58
N SER A 202 16.90 -8.25 3.43
CA SER A 202 17.25 -8.83 2.14
C SER A 202 16.08 -9.49 1.43
N GLY A 203 15.02 -9.87 2.16
CA GLY A 203 13.97 -10.75 1.66
C GLY A 203 14.29 -12.22 1.90
N PRO A 204 13.38 -13.14 1.53
CA PRO A 204 13.62 -14.57 1.54
C PRO A 204 14.74 -14.95 0.54
N THR A 205 15.36 -16.12 0.73
CA THR A 205 16.31 -16.68 -0.23
C THR A 205 15.67 -16.92 -1.62
N ASN A 206 16.48 -16.89 -2.67
CA ASN A 206 15.99 -17.02 -4.06
C ASN A 206 15.25 -18.33 -4.32
N ASP A 207 15.72 -19.45 -3.77
CA ASP A 207 15.06 -20.75 -3.87
C ASP A 207 13.68 -20.77 -3.18
N THR A 208 13.53 -20.02 -2.09
CA THR A 208 12.24 -19.80 -1.43
C THR A 208 11.32 -18.93 -2.26
N LEU A 209 11.82 -17.86 -2.88
CA LEU A 209 11.06 -17.02 -3.81
C LEU A 209 10.57 -17.83 -5.03
N ASP A 210 11.42 -18.66 -5.63
CA ASP A 210 11.05 -19.55 -6.72
C ASP A 210 9.96 -20.55 -6.31
N ALA A 211 10.05 -21.08 -5.08
CA ALA A 211 9.04 -21.96 -4.52
C ALA A 211 7.70 -21.24 -4.31
N ILE A 212 7.70 -19.99 -3.81
CA ILE A 212 6.51 -19.13 -3.69
C ILE A 212 5.87 -18.92 -5.05
N GLN A 213 6.65 -18.46 -6.04
CA GLN A 213 6.15 -18.20 -7.39
C GLN A 213 5.56 -19.45 -8.05
N THR A 214 6.30 -20.56 -8.02
CA THR A 214 5.86 -21.84 -8.58
C THR A 214 4.62 -22.36 -7.86
N GLY A 215 4.56 -22.21 -6.54
CA GLY A 215 3.44 -22.65 -5.73
C GLY A 215 2.16 -21.87 -6.05
N ILE A 216 2.25 -20.54 -6.19
CA ILE A 216 1.11 -19.69 -6.57
C ILE A 216 0.62 -20.06 -7.97
N GLN A 217 1.52 -20.30 -8.93
CA GLN A 217 1.14 -20.77 -10.27
C GLN A 217 0.40 -22.12 -10.22
N LYS A 218 0.83 -23.04 -9.36
CA LYS A 218 0.20 -24.36 -9.18
C LYS A 218 -1.18 -24.31 -8.52
N LEU A 219 -1.52 -23.24 -7.80
CA LEU A 219 -2.90 -23.05 -7.31
C LEU A 219 -3.90 -22.88 -8.47
N GLY A 220 -3.45 -22.44 -9.65
CA GLY A 220 -4.31 -22.26 -10.82
C GLY A 220 -5.29 -21.08 -10.71
N ASN A 221 -5.22 -20.29 -9.63
CA ASN A 221 -6.07 -19.12 -9.46
C ASN A 221 -5.56 -17.95 -10.32
N LYS A 222 -6.35 -17.56 -11.33
CA LYS A 222 -5.96 -16.54 -12.30
C LYS A 222 -5.68 -15.17 -11.66
N LYS A 223 -6.46 -14.75 -10.65
CA LYS A 223 -6.27 -13.44 -10.00
C LYS A 223 -4.91 -13.36 -9.31
N LEU A 224 -4.53 -14.39 -8.54
CA LEU A 224 -3.23 -14.44 -7.89
C LEU A 224 -2.08 -14.51 -8.90
N ILE A 225 -2.24 -15.30 -9.97
CA ILE A 225 -1.24 -15.41 -11.04
C ILE A 225 -1.04 -14.06 -11.75
N ASP A 226 -2.12 -13.29 -11.94
CA ASP A 226 -2.03 -11.97 -12.56
C ASP A 226 -1.33 -10.97 -11.63
N LEU A 227 -1.64 -10.95 -10.32
CA LEU A 227 -0.93 -10.11 -9.34
C LEU A 227 0.56 -10.45 -9.26
N LEU A 228 0.90 -11.74 -9.27
CA LEU A 228 2.28 -12.22 -9.16
C LEU A 228 3.22 -11.65 -10.23
N LYS A 229 2.71 -11.34 -11.43
CA LYS A 229 3.52 -10.80 -12.54
C LYS A 229 4.14 -9.45 -12.22
N ASP A 230 3.46 -8.67 -11.40
CA ASP A 230 3.84 -7.29 -11.06
C ASP A 230 4.50 -7.20 -9.67
N VAL A 231 4.63 -8.32 -8.96
CA VAL A 231 5.34 -8.38 -7.68
C VAL A 231 6.82 -8.16 -7.91
N THR A 232 7.30 -7.01 -7.45
CA THR A 232 8.69 -6.58 -7.60
C THR A 232 9.27 -6.19 -6.25
N ARG A 233 10.60 -6.16 -6.15
CA ARG A 233 11.30 -5.87 -4.89
C ARG A 233 11.04 -4.43 -4.46
N THR A 234 10.65 -4.24 -3.21
CA THR A 234 10.49 -2.90 -2.62
C THR A 234 11.86 -2.29 -2.29
N PRO A 235 11.98 -0.95 -2.28
CA PRO A 235 13.23 -0.28 -1.92
C PRO A 235 13.72 -0.61 -0.49
N GLN A 236 14.93 -1.15 -0.38
CA GLN A 236 15.61 -1.44 0.88
C GLN A 236 17.08 -1.04 0.70
N ASP A 237 17.53 0.00 1.41
CA ASP A 237 18.91 0.50 1.28
C ASP A 237 19.71 0.43 2.59
N GLY A 238 19.08 -0.08 3.66
CA GLY A 238 19.73 -0.26 4.95
C GLY A 238 19.94 1.04 5.72
N GLY A 239 19.37 2.16 5.27
CA GLY A 239 19.42 3.46 5.96
C GLY A 239 18.91 3.42 7.41
N ARG A 240 18.15 2.38 7.77
CA ARG A 240 17.59 2.13 9.12
C ARG A 240 18.26 1.00 9.89
N LYS A 241 19.41 0.46 9.43
CA LYS A 241 20.05 -0.73 10.02
C LYS A 241 20.40 -0.57 11.52
N ASN A 242 20.68 0.66 11.96
CA ASN A 242 21.06 0.96 13.34
C ASN A 242 19.97 1.72 14.10
N ASP A 243 18.81 1.94 13.49
CA ASP A 243 17.71 2.63 14.15
C ASP A 243 17.09 1.73 15.23
N PRO A 244 16.53 2.31 16.30
CA PRO A 244 15.68 1.54 17.19
C PRO A 244 14.48 0.97 16.42
N TRP A 245 14.03 -0.21 16.82
CA TRP A 245 12.82 -0.79 16.23
C TRP A 245 11.61 0.12 16.41
N PRO A 246 10.69 0.15 15.43
CA PRO A 246 9.50 0.99 15.49
C PRO A 246 8.72 0.78 16.79
N SER A 247 8.30 1.88 17.42
CA SER A 247 7.43 1.86 18.59
C SER A 247 6.41 3.00 18.49
N CYS A 248 5.20 2.76 18.96
CA CYS A 248 4.07 3.68 18.79
C CYS A 248 3.57 4.18 20.15
N ASN A 249 3.82 5.46 20.45
CA ASN A 249 3.33 6.14 21.65
C ASN A 249 1.84 6.52 21.53
N ALA A 250 1.25 7.15 22.55
CA ALA A 250 -0.17 7.52 22.52
C ALA A 250 -0.54 8.39 21.30
N THR A 251 0.28 9.40 20.97
CA THR A 251 0.08 10.27 19.80
C THR A 251 0.17 9.51 18.48
N CYS A 252 1.08 8.55 18.40
CA CYS A 252 1.20 7.69 17.23
C CYS A 252 -0.09 6.92 16.94
N ARG A 253 -0.70 6.39 18.00
CA ARG A 253 -1.88 5.53 17.90
C ARG A 253 -3.14 6.25 17.49
N THR A 254 -3.14 7.59 17.49
CA THR A 254 -4.25 8.37 16.93
C THR A 254 -4.05 8.66 15.45
N ASN A 255 -2.89 8.33 14.87
CA ASN A 255 -2.47 8.79 13.55
C ASN A 255 -2.59 10.32 13.37
N ASP A 256 -2.52 11.09 14.46
CA ASP A 256 -2.46 12.56 14.40
C ASP A 256 -1.07 13.08 14.01
N TYR A 257 -0.27 12.26 13.34
CA TYR A 257 1.05 12.61 12.83
C TYR A 257 1.07 13.78 11.83
N HIS A 258 -0.09 14.28 11.42
CA HIS A 258 -0.20 15.61 10.81
C HIS A 258 0.33 16.73 11.73
N LEU A 259 0.40 16.53 13.06
CA LEU A 259 1.09 17.40 14.01
C LEU A 259 2.63 17.28 13.94
N TYR A 260 3.19 16.20 13.35
CA TYR A 260 4.64 15.96 13.21
C TYR A 260 5.18 16.13 11.78
N LEU A 261 4.29 16.21 10.77
CA LEU A 261 4.61 16.79 9.46
C LEU A 261 4.96 18.29 9.53
N ARG A 262 4.84 18.88 10.73
CA ARG A 262 5.25 20.24 11.15
C ARG A 262 6.77 20.53 11.08
N ARG A 263 7.49 19.97 10.10
CA ARG A 263 8.87 20.39 9.78
C ARG A 263 9.25 20.36 8.29
N SER A 264 8.37 20.65 7.34
CA SER A 264 8.92 21.23 6.09
C SER A 264 9.27 22.68 6.43
N GLY A 265 10.41 23.20 5.95
CA GLY A 265 10.99 24.46 6.43
C GLY A 265 9.92 25.54 6.65
N GLN A 266 10.07 26.34 7.71
CA GLN A 266 9.10 27.30 8.27
C GLN A 266 8.26 28.13 7.27
N GLN A 267 8.68 28.21 6.00
CA GLN A 267 7.99 28.84 4.88
C GLN A 267 6.87 27.99 4.27
N THR A 268 7.03 26.68 4.06
CA THR A 268 6.00 25.82 3.44
C THR A 268 4.80 25.65 4.36
N GLU A 269 5.00 25.51 5.66
CA GLU A 269 3.90 25.45 6.64
C GLU A 269 3.16 26.79 6.78
N LYS A 270 3.91 27.89 6.79
CA LYS A 270 3.28 29.23 6.73
C LYS A 270 2.48 29.39 5.45
N LEU A 271 2.97 28.88 4.32
CA LEU A 271 2.26 28.93 3.04
C LEU A 271 0.99 28.09 3.08
N VAL A 272 1.07 26.84 3.54
CA VAL A 272 -0.09 25.94 3.58
C VAL A 272 -1.10 26.39 4.63
N GLY A 273 -0.66 26.91 5.78
CA GLY A 273 -1.53 27.55 6.77
C GLY A 273 -2.20 28.82 6.23
N ALA A 274 -1.44 29.68 5.54
CA ALA A 274 -2.00 30.86 4.87
C ALA A 274 -2.97 30.48 3.76
N LEU A 275 -2.69 29.41 3.01
CA LEU A 275 -3.60 28.88 2.00
C LEU A 275 -4.87 28.33 2.63
N PHE A 276 -4.78 27.56 3.71
CA PHE A 276 -5.97 27.10 4.42
C PHE A 276 -6.82 28.27 4.92
N GLN A 277 -6.20 29.31 5.47
CA GLN A 277 -6.91 30.53 5.86
C GLN A 277 -7.53 31.29 4.68
N LEU A 278 -6.84 31.32 3.52
CA LEU A 278 -7.38 31.88 2.28
C LEU A 278 -8.57 31.08 1.77
N LEU A 279 -8.46 29.76 1.76
CA LEU A 279 -9.53 28.84 1.34
C LEU A 279 -10.67 28.80 2.36
N ALA A 280 -10.44 29.19 3.62
CA ALA A 280 -11.51 29.38 4.59
C ALA A 280 -12.27 30.71 4.38
N SER A 281 -11.81 31.60 3.50
CA SER A 281 -12.57 32.77 3.08
C SER A 281 -13.73 32.36 2.17
N PRO A 282 -14.99 32.72 2.48
CA PRO A 282 -16.15 32.31 1.68
C PRO A 282 -16.04 32.67 0.19
N ASP A 283 -15.64 33.90 -0.13
CA ASP A 283 -15.57 34.38 -1.52
C ASP A 283 -14.51 33.62 -2.34
N ALA A 284 -13.33 33.40 -1.75
CA ALA A 284 -12.25 32.66 -2.39
C ALA A 284 -12.63 31.18 -2.56
N ASN A 285 -13.21 30.58 -1.51
CA ASN A 285 -13.66 29.20 -1.53
C ASN A 285 -14.73 28.98 -2.59
N GLU A 286 -15.78 29.80 -2.64
CA GLU A 286 -16.88 29.69 -3.59
C GLU A 286 -16.37 29.81 -5.03
N THR A 287 -15.49 30.78 -5.29
CA THR A 287 -14.88 30.98 -6.61
C THR A 287 -14.09 29.73 -7.05
N ILE A 288 -13.28 29.17 -6.16
CA ILE A 288 -12.49 28.00 -6.48
C ILE A 288 -13.37 26.75 -6.63
N GLN A 289 -14.33 26.53 -5.73
CA GLN A 289 -15.29 25.43 -5.85
C GLN A 289 -16.04 25.49 -7.18
N PHE A 290 -16.43 26.69 -7.64
CA PHE A 290 -17.07 26.88 -8.94
C PHE A 290 -16.16 26.43 -10.09
N ILE A 291 -14.88 26.81 -10.07
CA ILE A 291 -13.90 26.40 -11.08
C ILE A 291 -13.77 24.87 -11.10
N ILE A 292 -13.56 24.24 -9.94
CA ILE A 292 -13.37 22.79 -9.83
C ILE A 292 -14.63 22.03 -10.24
N ARG A 293 -15.82 22.46 -9.80
CA ARG A 293 -17.09 21.84 -10.22
C ARG A 293 -17.29 21.94 -11.73
N THR A 294 -16.90 23.06 -12.33
CA THR A 294 -16.95 23.25 -13.79
C THR A 294 -15.99 22.28 -14.48
N ASN A 295 -14.77 22.12 -13.96
CA ASN A 295 -13.79 21.17 -14.48
C ASN A 295 -14.31 19.72 -14.42
N ILE A 296 -14.84 19.29 -13.26
CA ILE A 296 -15.47 17.97 -13.09
C ILE A 296 -16.57 17.75 -14.13
N ARG A 297 -17.44 18.76 -14.35
CA ARG A 297 -18.51 18.66 -15.34
C ARG A 297 -17.94 18.45 -16.75
N VAL A 298 -16.96 19.24 -17.16
CA VAL A 298 -16.33 19.11 -18.48
C VAL A 298 -15.66 17.74 -18.64
N LEU A 299 -14.93 17.27 -17.63
CA LEU A 299 -14.27 15.97 -17.66
C LEU A 299 -15.27 14.80 -17.75
N ARG A 300 -16.40 14.88 -17.05
CA ARG A 300 -17.48 13.88 -17.15
C ARG A 300 -18.14 13.88 -18.54
N GLU A 301 -18.37 15.05 -19.13
CA GLU A 301 -18.88 15.14 -20.52
C GLU A 301 -17.88 14.53 -21.51
N LEU A 302 -16.58 14.82 -21.37
CA LEU A 302 -15.51 14.21 -22.18
C LEU A 302 -15.46 12.69 -22.01
N GLN A 303 -15.62 12.20 -20.77
CA GLN A 303 -15.68 10.77 -20.49
C GLN A 303 -16.91 10.14 -21.17
N GLY A 304 -18.06 10.84 -21.18
CA GLY A 304 -19.26 10.43 -21.93
C GLY A 304 -18.99 10.31 -23.43
N VAL A 305 -18.37 11.33 -24.04
CA VAL A 305 -17.96 11.28 -25.45
C VAL A 305 -17.03 10.10 -25.73
N CYS A 306 -16.10 9.80 -24.81
CA CYS A 306 -15.21 8.65 -24.94
C CYS A 306 -15.99 7.31 -24.91
N HIS A 307 -16.99 7.18 -24.04
CA HIS A 307 -17.85 6.00 -24.00
C HIS A 307 -18.67 5.83 -25.29
N ASP A 308 -19.24 6.92 -25.81
CA ASP A 308 -20.02 6.90 -27.05
C ASP A 308 -19.17 6.52 -28.27
N GLN A 309 -17.95 7.05 -28.37
CA GLN A 309 -17.01 6.65 -29.40
C GLN A 309 -16.62 5.18 -29.28
N CYS A 310 -16.35 4.68 -28.06
CA CYS A 310 -16.09 3.26 -27.82
C CYS A 310 -17.25 2.38 -28.32
N LYS A 311 -18.49 2.78 -28.04
CA LYS A 311 -19.69 2.08 -28.49
C LYS A 311 -19.86 2.12 -30.01
N ALA A 312 -19.57 3.25 -30.65
CA ALA A 312 -19.60 3.39 -32.10
C ALA A 312 -18.56 2.50 -32.77
N VAL A 313 -17.34 2.45 -32.23
CA VAL A 313 -16.24 1.60 -32.71
C VAL A 313 -16.61 0.12 -32.56
N LYS A 314 -17.15 -0.31 -31.41
CA LYS A 314 -17.65 -1.68 -31.19
C LYS A 314 -18.76 -2.06 -32.18
N THR A 315 -19.73 -1.18 -32.40
CA THR A 315 -20.81 -1.40 -33.37
C THR A 315 -20.27 -1.58 -34.79
N ARG A 316 -19.31 -0.75 -35.21
CA ARG A 316 -18.64 -0.90 -36.52
C ARG A 316 -17.92 -2.23 -36.65
N ALA A 317 -17.25 -2.69 -35.60
CA ALA A 317 -16.55 -3.97 -35.64
C ALA A 317 -17.49 -5.17 -35.79
N LEU A 318 -18.61 -5.17 -35.06
CA LEU A 318 -19.66 -6.20 -35.22
C LEU A 318 -20.21 -6.24 -36.66
N ASN A 319 -20.41 -5.07 -37.28
CA ASN A 319 -20.87 -5.00 -38.66
C ASN A 319 -19.84 -5.56 -39.66
N VAL A 320 -18.54 -5.32 -39.45
CA VAL A 320 -17.47 -5.87 -40.30
C VAL A 320 -17.36 -7.39 -40.15
N ILE A 321 -17.42 -7.91 -38.92
CA ILE A 321 -17.43 -9.36 -38.65
C ILE A 321 -18.65 -10.02 -39.32
N HIS A 322 -19.82 -9.40 -39.24
CA HIS A 322 -21.04 -9.91 -39.87
C HIS A 322 -20.95 -9.92 -41.41
N MET A 323 -20.26 -8.94 -42.01
CA MET A 323 -20.04 -8.87 -43.46
C MET A 323 -19.06 -9.94 -43.97
N ASP A 324 -18.05 -10.31 -43.17
CA ASP A 324 -17.06 -11.34 -43.53
C ASP A 324 -17.69 -12.73 -43.66
N GLY A 325 -18.67 -13.06 -42.79
CA GLY A 325 -19.42 -14.31 -42.85
C GLY A 325 -20.21 -14.54 -44.15
N LYS A 326 -20.31 -13.53 -45.03
CA LYS A 326 -21.03 -13.61 -46.31
C LYS A 326 -20.13 -13.73 -47.55
N TYR A 327 -18.80 -13.55 -47.45
CA TYR A 327 -17.93 -13.50 -48.62
C TYR A 327 -16.62 -14.29 -48.44
N ASN A 328 -16.59 -15.53 -48.94
CA ASN A 328 -15.40 -16.40 -48.94
C ASN A 328 -14.37 -15.97 -50.01
N GLY A 329 -13.30 -15.29 -49.60
CA GLY A 329 -12.14 -15.02 -50.46
C GLY A 329 -10.90 -14.51 -49.69
N GLU A 330 -9.70 -14.92 -50.09
CA GLU A 330 -8.44 -14.58 -49.38
C GLU A 330 -8.18 -13.07 -49.25
N LYS A 331 -8.60 -12.26 -50.22
CA LYS A 331 -8.48 -10.79 -50.15
C LYS A 331 -9.35 -10.17 -49.04
N ASN A 332 -10.47 -10.79 -48.68
CA ASN A 332 -11.32 -10.32 -47.58
C ASN A 332 -10.67 -10.62 -46.22
N LYS A 333 -10.02 -11.77 -46.09
CA LYS A 333 -9.31 -12.16 -44.86
C LYS A 333 -8.23 -11.15 -44.45
N ALA A 334 -7.42 -10.69 -45.41
CA ALA A 334 -6.39 -9.68 -45.15
C ALA A 334 -6.99 -8.32 -44.73
N ARG A 335 -8.11 -7.92 -45.36
CA ARG A 335 -8.81 -6.67 -45.04
C ARG A 335 -9.45 -6.70 -43.66
N VAL A 336 -10.04 -7.84 -43.28
CA VAL A 336 -10.64 -8.04 -41.96
C VAL A 336 -9.57 -8.08 -40.88
N GLN A 337 -8.46 -8.77 -41.12
CA GLN A 337 -7.34 -8.80 -40.19
C GLN A 337 -6.81 -7.39 -39.88
N LYS A 338 -6.53 -6.60 -40.93
CA LYS A 338 -6.08 -5.20 -40.76
C LYS A 338 -7.09 -4.37 -39.96
N PHE A 339 -8.38 -4.52 -40.26
CA PHE A 339 -9.44 -3.82 -39.54
C PHE A 339 -9.51 -4.24 -38.06
N VAL A 340 -9.33 -5.54 -37.76
CA VAL A 340 -9.30 -6.04 -36.38
C VAL A 340 -8.11 -5.48 -35.61
N GLU A 341 -6.93 -5.40 -36.23
CA GLU A 341 -5.74 -4.80 -35.62
C GLU A 341 -5.95 -3.30 -35.31
N GLU A 342 -6.47 -2.52 -36.29
CA GLU A 342 -6.83 -1.11 -36.09
C GLU A 342 -7.89 -0.92 -35.00
N PHE A 343 -8.90 -1.81 -34.96
CA PHE A 343 -9.94 -1.80 -33.94
C PHE A 343 -9.39 -2.09 -32.55
N CYS A 344 -8.56 -3.12 -32.40
CA CYS A 344 -7.94 -3.48 -31.13
C CYS A 344 -7.07 -2.33 -30.60
N GLY A 345 -6.28 -1.69 -31.46
CA GLY A 345 -5.50 -0.50 -31.11
C GLY A 345 -6.39 0.64 -30.61
N ALA A 346 -7.42 1.01 -31.38
CA ALA A 346 -8.33 2.08 -30.99
C ALA A 346 -9.13 1.76 -29.71
N ALA A 347 -9.51 0.49 -29.49
CA ALA A 347 -10.24 0.09 -28.30
C ALA A 347 -9.39 0.15 -27.03
N GLU A 348 -8.11 -0.26 -27.10
CA GLU A 348 -7.19 -0.15 -25.96
C GLU A 348 -6.82 1.31 -25.66
N GLU A 349 -6.59 2.12 -26.69
CA GLU A 349 -6.38 3.56 -26.53
C GLU A 349 -7.60 4.22 -25.84
N GLN A 350 -8.81 3.87 -26.26
CA GLN A 350 -10.04 4.41 -25.67
C GLN A 350 -10.21 4.01 -24.20
N LYS A 351 -9.87 2.76 -23.83
CA LYS A 351 -9.88 2.31 -22.43
C LYS A 351 -8.88 3.09 -21.60
N SER A 352 -7.68 3.32 -22.14
CA SER A 352 -6.66 4.15 -21.48
C SER A 352 -7.19 5.56 -21.22
N TRP A 353 -7.81 6.20 -22.21
CA TRP A 353 -8.40 7.54 -22.04
C TRP A 353 -9.51 7.59 -21.00
N VAL A 354 -10.42 6.60 -20.98
CA VAL A 354 -11.46 6.52 -19.95
C VAL A 354 -10.86 6.40 -18.55
N HIS A 355 -9.77 5.63 -18.42
CA HIS A 355 -9.06 5.46 -17.16
C HIS A 355 -8.37 6.76 -16.72
N ILE A 356 -7.65 7.44 -17.63
CA ILE A 356 -7.03 8.75 -17.39
C ILE A 356 -8.06 9.78 -16.94
N LEU A 357 -9.19 9.87 -17.64
CA LEU A 357 -10.28 10.80 -17.26
C LEU A 357 -10.87 10.47 -15.89
N GLY A 358 -10.97 9.18 -15.53
CA GLY A 358 -11.38 8.78 -14.18
C GLY A 358 -10.45 9.31 -13.10
N PHE A 359 -9.13 9.24 -13.33
CA PHE A 359 -8.14 9.83 -12.43
C PHE A 359 -8.22 11.36 -12.39
N GLU A 360 -8.35 12.04 -13.54
CA GLU A 360 -8.50 13.51 -13.56
C GLU A 360 -9.74 13.96 -12.77
N ILE A 361 -10.86 13.26 -12.93
CA ILE A 361 -12.09 13.56 -12.19
C ILE A 361 -11.85 13.40 -10.68
N GLY A 362 -11.22 12.31 -10.25
CA GLY A 362 -11.01 12.10 -8.81
C GLY A 362 -9.99 13.06 -8.19
N VAL A 363 -8.99 13.54 -8.92
CA VAL A 363 -8.12 14.66 -8.49
C VAL A 363 -8.98 15.88 -8.16
N SER A 364 -9.88 16.26 -9.06
CA SER A 364 -10.78 17.39 -8.84
C SER A 364 -11.78 17.14 -7.69
N GLU A 365 -12.29 15.92 -7.53
CA GLU A 365 -13.20 15.58 -6.43
C GLU A 365 -12.50 15.63 -5.05
N ILE A 366 -11.26 15.16 -4.96
CA ILE A 366 -10.42 15.29 -3.76
C ILE A 366 -10.18 16.77 -3.43
N ALA A 367 -9.83 17.58 -4.45
CA ALA A 367 -9.65 19.01 -4.25
C ALA A 367 -10.95 19.69 -3.79
N LEU A 368 -12.11 19.29 -4.31
CA LEU A 368 -13.41 19.79 -3.86
C LEU A 368 -13.69 19.42 -2.40
N LYS A 369 -13.32 18.21 -1.96
CA LYS A 369 -13.45 17.78 -0.57
C LYS A 369 -12.59 18.63 0.37
N ARG A 370 -11.36 18.93 -0.03
CA ARG A 370 -10.47 19.86 0.72
C ARG A 370 -11.10 21.24 0.89
N LEU A 371 -11.74 21.77 -0.15
CA LEU A 371 -12.43 23.05 -0.07
C LEU A 371 -13.66 22.99 0.84
N GLY A 372 -14.36 21.85 0.89
CA GLY A 372 -15.44 21.63 1.85
C GLY A 372 -14.95 21.79 3.28
N ILE A 373 -13.85 21.11 3.64
CA ILE A 373 -13.24 21.20 4.97
C ILE A 373 -12.79 22.63 5.29
N ALA A 374 -12.14 23.32 4.34
CA ALA A 374 -11.73 24.71 4.53
C ALA A 374 -12.94 25.64 4.73
N ASN A 375 -14.05 25.40 4.02
CA ASN A 375 -15.30 26.14 4.18
C ASN A 375 -15.95 25.89 5.55
N GLU A 376 -15.91 24.66 6.07
CA GLU A 376 -16.37 24.34 7.43
C GLU A 376 -15.54 25.08 8.49
N ALA A 377 -14.24 25.27 8.25
CA ALA A 377 -13.35 26.03 9.12
C ALA A 377 -13.54 27.56 9.07
N ALA A 378 -14.32 28.09 8.12
CA ALA A 378 -14.43 29.53 7.86
C ALA A 378 -14.77 30.36 9.12
N ALA A 379 -15.80 29.95 9.86
CA ALA A 379 -16.24 30.67 11.05
C ALA A 379 -15.20 30.63 12.18
N LEU A 380 -14.48 29.50 12.33
CA LEU A 380 -13.45 29.33 13.33
C LEU A 380 -12.18 30.14 12.99
N VAL A 381 -11.80 30.18 11.72
CA VAL A 381 -10.69 31.02 11.24
C VAL A 381 -10.96 32.50 11.50
N GLU A 382 -12.19 32.99 11.26
CA GLU A 382 -12.54 34.38 11.55
C GLU A 382 -12.54 34.68 13.06
N LYS A 383 -13.04 33.76 13.90
CA LYS A 383 -12.92 33.88 15.36
C LYS A 383 -11.46 33.91 15.83
N GLN A 384 -10.60 33.07 15.25
CA GLN A 384 -9.17 33.03 15.54
C GLN A 384 -8.50 34.37 15.19
N LYS A 385 -8.79 34.95 14.00
CA LYS A 385 -8.29 36.27 13.59
C LYS A 385 -8.77 37.38 14.52
N ALA A 386 -10.00 37.31 14.99
CA ALA A 386 -10.58 38.25 15.95
C ALA A 386 -10.10 38.05 17.40
N GLN A 387 -9.23 37.06 17.65
CA GLN A 387 -8.76 36.68 18.99
C GLN A 387 -9.90 36.35 19.97
N ASN A 388 -11.02 35.84 19.44
CA ASN A 388 -12.23 35.52 20.18
C ASN A 388 -12.65 34.06 19.95
N ILE A 389 -11.68 33.15 20.02
CA ILE A 389 -11.85 31.71 19.83
C ILE A 389 -11.64 31.00 21.16
N SER A 390 -12.50 30.04 21.51
CA SER A 390 -12.34 29.22 22.72
C SER A 390 -11.29 28.13 22.54
N GLU A 391 -10.85 27.48 23.63
CA GLU A 391 -9.92 26.34 23.57
C GLU A 391 -10.50 25.16 22.77
N GLU A 392 -11.78 24.80 23.01
CA GLU A 392 -12.50 23.77 22.26
C GLU A 392 -12.59 24.11 20.76
N GLU A 393 -12.81 25.38 20.42
CA GLU A 393 -12.85 25.84 19.04
C GLU A 393 -11.47 25.83 18.37
N ILE A 394 -10.39 26.05 19.14
CA ILE A 394 -9.02 25.89 18.67
C ILE A 394 -8.75 24.42 18.33
N GLU A 395 -9.10 23.49 19.22
CA GLU A 395 -8.93 22.05 18.98
C GLU A 395 -9.72 21.61 17.74
N ASN A 396 -10.96 22.08 17.57
CA ASN A 396 -11.77 21.80 16.39
C ASN A 396 -11.16 22.39 15.10
N LEU A 397 -10.67 23.62 15.15
CA LEU A 397 -9.97 24.25 14.02
C LEU A 397 -8.69 23.48 13.64
N GLU A 398 -7.95 22.98 14.62
CA GLU A 398 -6.79 22.12 14.41
C GLU A 398 -7.19 20.79 13.77
N ALA A 399 -8.28 20.16 14.22
CA ALA A 399 -8.81 18.92 13.63
C ALA A 399 -9.20 19.10 12.14
N LEU A 400 -9.90 20.20 11.80
CA LEU A 400 -10.25 20.52 10.41
C LEU A 400 -8.99 20.78 9.55
N PHE A 401 -8.00 21.47 10.10
CA PHE A 401 -6.73 21.66 9.40
C PHE A 401 -6.00 20.34 9.15
N ILE A 402 -6.02 19.43 10.11
CA ILE A 402 -5.46 18.08 10.00
C ILE A 402 -6.18 17.29 8.89
N GLU A 403 -7.51 17.31 8.89
CA GLU A 403 -8.29 16.64 7.85
C GLU A 403 -7.95 17.21 6.47
N PHE A 404 -7.88 18.53 6.33
CA PHE A 404 -7.47 19.21 5.11
C PHE A 404 -6.08 18.75 4.60
N GLN A 405 -5.11 18.53 5.51
CA GLN A 405 -3.79 17.99 5.17
C GLN A 405 -3.82 16.52 4.75
N SER A 406 -4.66 15.69 5.37
CA SER A 406 -4.75 14.27 5.04
C SER A 406 -5.11 14.06 3.56
N TRP A 407 -6.04 14.87 3.05
CA TRP A 407 -6.46 14.86 1.65
C TRP A 407 -5.38 15.37 0.68
N ARG A 408 -4.44 16.21 1.14
CA ARG A 408 -3.28 16.63 0.33
C ARG A 408 -2.41 15.44 -0.05
N GLY A 409 -2.20 14.50 0.87
CA GLY A 409 -1.45 13.26 0.61
C GLY A 409 -2.15 12.36 -0.41
N VAL A 410 -3.49 12.26 -0.35
CA VAL A 410 -4.28 11.54 -1.38
C VAL A 410 -4.13 12.21 -2.74
N LEU A 411 -4.24 13.54 -2.78
CA LEU A 411 -4.13 14.33 -4.01
C LEU A 411 -2.77 14.18 -4.70
N ILE A 412 -1.66 14.22 -3.94
CA ILE A 412 -0.31 13.99 -4.48
C ILE A 412 -0.20 12.61 -5.13
N ARG A 413 -0.73 11.57 -4.49
CA ARG A 413 -0.69 10.19 -5.02
C ARG A 413 -1.39 10.09 -6.38
N TRP A 414 -2.59 10.65 -6.48
CA TRP A 414 -3.37 10.65 -7.72
C TRP A 414 -2.68 11.43 -8.85
N VAL A 415 -2.07 12.57 -8.52
CA VAL A 415 -1.27 13.36 -9.47
C VAL A 415 -0.07 12.58 -9.97
N LEU A 416 0.67 11.89 -9.10
CA LEU A 416 1.82 11.07 -9.49
C LEU A 416 1.41 9.92 -10.42
N GLN A 417 0.30 9.25 -10.11
CA GLN A 417 -0.22 8.16 -10.93
C GLN A 417 -0.63 8.66 -12.32
N LEU A 418 -1.34 9.79 -12.38
CA LEU A 418 -1.72 10.36 -13.66
C LEU A 418 -0.52 10.89 -14.46
N ASN A 419 0.49 11.45 -13.80
CA ASN A 419 1.75 11.81 -14.44
C ASN A 419 2.45 10.59 -15.03
N LYS A 420 2.46 9.44 -14.32
CA LYS A 420 3.00 8.17 -14.84
C LYS A 420 2.22 7.68 -16.07
N MET A 421 0.89 7.82 -16.07
CA MET A 421 0.03 7.38 -17.17
C MET A 421 0.15 8.27 -18.42
N THR A 422 0.37 9.57 -18.24
CA THR A 422 0.28 10.54 -19.34
C THR A 422 1.61 11.14 -19.75
N GLY A 423 2.62 11.10 -18.87
CA GLY A 423 3.91 11.77 -19.05
C GLY A 423 3.81 13.30 -19.26
N ASN A 424 2.65 13.91 -18.96
CA ASN A 424 2.24 15.18 -19.57
C ASN A 424 2.16 16.33 -18.55
N CYS A 425 2.95 17.38 -18.77
CA CYS A 425 2.91 18.64 -18.01
C CYS A 425 1.61 19.44 -18.22
N ASP A 426 0.91 19.24 -19.34
CA ASP A 426 -0.35 19.94 -19.64
C ASP A 426 -1.47 19.57 -18.66
N PHE A 427 -1.43 18.38 -18.06
CA PHE A 427 -2.37 18.01 -17.00
C PHE A 427 -2.17 18.90 -15.76
N LEU A 428 -0.93 19.05 -15.29
CA LEU A 428 -0.62 19.88 -14.12
C LEU A 428 -1.08 21.33 -14.35
N ARG A 429 -0.96 21.81 -15.59
CA ARG A 429 -1.47 23.12 -16.00
C ARG A 429 -3.00 23.22 -15.95
N ARG A 430 -3.73 22.19 -16.41
CA ARG A 430 -5.21 22.16 -16.34
C ARG A 430 -5.69 22.11 -14.89
N HIS A 431 -4.98 21.38 -14.04
CA HIS A 431 -5.32 21.18 -12.63
C HIS A 431 -4.62 22.16 -11.68
N ARG A 432 -4.12 23.29 -12.19
CA ARG A 432 -3.38 24.26 -11.37
C ARG A 432 -4.25 24.85 -10.26
N ASN A 433 -5.56 24.93 -10.48
CA ASN A 433 -6.55 25.38 -9.50
C ASN A 433 -7.02 24.25 -8.56
N GLU A 434 -6.45 23.07 -8.67
CA GLU A 434 -6.67 21.94 -7.78
C GLU A 434 -5.39 21.67 -6.98
N LEU A 435 -4.23 22.04 -7.54
CA LEU A 435 -2.90 21.62 -7.09
C LEU A 435 -2.01 22.76 -6.58
N TRP A 436 -2.59 23.89 -6.18
CA TRP A 436 -1.90 25.13 -5.75
C TRP A 436 -0.78 24.93 -4.72
N ASP A 437 -0.92 23.94 -3.84
CA ASP A 437 0.03 23.63 -2.76
C ASP A 437 0.88 22.38 -3.02
N ILE A 438 0.78 21.84 -4.23
CA ILE A 438 1.47 20.62 -4.68
C ILE A 438 2.39 20.94 -5.86
N VAL A 439 1.95 21.80 -6.77
CA VAL A 439 2.71 22.17 -7.97
C VAL A 439 3.50 23.44 -7.67
N ASP A 440 4.78 23.27 -7.36
CA ASP A 440 5.74 24.38 -7.39
C ASP A 440 5.89 24.89 -8.83
N ARG A 441 6.18 26.18 -9.00
CA ARG A 441 6.44 26.78 -10.34
C ARG A 441 7.54 26.04 -11.11
N ASP A 442 8.44 25.37 -10.40
CA ASP A 442 9.58 24.63 -10.96
C ASP A 442 9.20 23.24 -11.52
N LEU A 443 7.95 22.78 -11.34
CA LEU A 443 7.42 21.56 -11.97
C LEU A 443 6.81 21.81 -13.36
N GLU A 444 6.76 23.07 -13.83
CA GLU A 444 6.34 23.44 -15.20
C GLU A 444 7.50 23.31 -16.24
N GLY A 445 8.54 22.52 -15.93
CA GLY A 445 9.75 22.35 -16.75
C GLY A 445 9.55 21.68 -18.09
#